data_AF-A0A2V6TTJ3-F1
#
_entry.id   AF-A0A2V6TTJ3-F1
#
_cell.length_a   1.000
_cell.length_b   1.000
_cell.length_c   1.000
_cell.angle_alpha   90.00
_cell.angle_beta   90.00
_cell.angle_gamma   90.00
#
_symmetry.space_group_name_H-M   'P 1'
#
loop_
_entity.id
_entity.type
_entity.pdbx_description
1 polymer ?
#
loop_
_entity_poly.entity_id
_entity_poly.type
_entity_poly.pdbx_seq_one_letter_code
_entity_poly.pdbx_strand_id
1 'polypeptide(L)'
;MFLEMKVKQLALDPLSNMPIIILRDEEEKRSLPIWVGLFEANAIALELEKITTARPMTHDLIKNILESLDARVVKVVVNDLRENTFYAVLHLQLGS
;
A
#
# COMPACT_ATOMS: atom_id res chain seq x y z
N MET A 1 -12.74 15.60 4.34
CA MET A 1 -11.66 15.93 3.38
C MET A 1 -10.60 14.83 3.50
N PHE A 2 -10.13 14.28 2.37
CA PHE A 2 -9.03 13.31 2.40
C PHE A 2 -7.69 14.05 2.27
N LEU A 3 -6.66 13.55 2.95
CA LEU A 3 -5.28 14.01 2.79
C LEU A 3 -4.57 13.00 1.89
N GLU A 4 -4.06 13.45 0.76
CA GLU A 4 -3.28 12.59 -0.13
C GLU A 4 -1.94 12.26 0.52
N MET A 5 -1.56 10.98 0.45
CA MET A 5 -0.32 10.49 1.01
C MET A 5 0.38 9.54 0.04
N LYS A 6 1.72 9.57 0.05
CA LYS A 6 2.58 8.70 -0.75
C LYS A 6 3.46 7.86 0.16
N VAL A 7 3.80 6.65 -0.29
CA VAL A 7 4.78 5.82 0.39
C VAL A 7 6.15 6.50 0.26
N LYS A 8 6.68 6.99 1.38
CA LYS A 8 7.98 7.65 1.41
C LYS A 8 9.11 6.64 1.58
N GLN A 9 8.92 5.71 2.51
CA GLN A 9 9.96 4.77 2.91
C GLN A 9 9.36 3.52 3.55
N LEU A 10 10.00 2.38 3.30
CA LEU A 10 9.90 1.17 4.11
C LEU A 10 11.12 1.12 5.04
N ALA A 11 10.90 0.89 6.34
CA ALA A 11 11.93 0.79 7.36
C ALA A 11 11.66 -0.39 8.29
N LEU A 12 12.64 -0.72 9.14
CA LEU A 12 12.45 -1.64 10.26
C LEU A 12 12.37 -0.84 11.56
N ASP A 13 11.42 -1.20 12.41
CA ASP A 13 11.35 -0.72 13.78
C ASP A 13 12.57 -1.25 14.57
N PRO A 14 13.43 -0.39 15.14
CA PRO A 14 14.60 -0.85 15.89
C PRO A 14 14.24 -1.63 17.17
N LEU A 15 13.02 -1.49 17.69
CA LEU A 15 12.61 -2.16 18.94
C LEU A 15 11.94 -3.50 18.66
N SER A 16 11.01 -3.54 17.72
CA SER A 16 10.22 -4.74 17.41
C SER A 16 10.76 -5.56 16.25
N ASN A 17 11.73 -5.00 15.49
CA ASN A 17 12.22 -5.53 14.22
C ASN A 17 11.10 -5.78 13.19
N MET A 18 9.94 -5.14 13.37
CA MET A 18 8.81 -5.23 12.46
C MET A 18 8.97 -4.21 11.33
N PRO A 19 8.58 -4.55 10.09
CA PRO A 19 8.51 -3.59 9.01
C PRO A 19 7.49 -2.47 9.25
N ILE A 20 7.90 -1.24 8.97
CA ILE A 20 7.06 -0.04 9.01
C ILE A 20 7.05 0.63 7.63
N ILE A 21 5.86 0.90 7.11
CA ILE A 21 5.64 1.78 5.97
C ILE A 21 5.40 3.20 6.48
N ILE A 22 6.19 4.16 5.99
CA ILE A 22 6.02 5.57 6.31
C ILE A 22 5.31 6.23 5.12
N LEU A 23 4.06 6.64 5.34
CA LEU A 23 3.33 7.49 4.43
C LEU A 23 3.58 8.96 4.74
N ARG A 24 3.67 9.82 3.72
CA ARG A 24 3.78 11.27 3.90
C ARG A 24 2.87 12.04 2.95
N ASP A 25 2.42 13.19 3.41
CA ASP A 25 1.72 14.15 2.55
C ASP A 25 2.69 14.83 1.57
N GLU A 26 2.15 15.45 0.52
CA GLU A 26 2.96 16.09 -0.52
C GLU A 26 3.84 17.23 0.01
N GLU A 27 3.39 17.93 1.05
CA GLU A 27 4.15 19.00 1.71
C GLU A 27 5.18 18.47 2.71
N GLU A 28 5.25 17.15 2.92
CA GLU A 28 6.16 16.48 3.85
C GLU A 28 6.02 16.95 5.32
N LYS A 29 4.87 17.52 5.68
CA LYS A 29 4.57 18.06 7.02
C LYS A 29 3.99 17.02 7.97
N ARG A 30 3.40 15.95 7.43
CA ARG A 30 2.71 14.91 8.19
C ARG A 30 3.21 13.55 7.73
N SER A 31 3.54 12.70 8.70
CA SER A 31 3.86 11.30 8.46
C SER A 31 2.90 10.36 9.19
N LEU A 32 2.51 9.30 8.52
CA LEU A 32 1.69 8.22 9.07
C LEU A 32 2.47 6.90 8.97
N PRO A 33 3.02 6.38 10.09
CA PRO A 33 3.61 5.06 10.12
C PRO A 33 2.53 3.97 10.19
N ILE A 34 2.70 2.92 9.39
CA ILE A 34 1.86 1.72 9.37
C ILE A 34 2.77 0.50 9.50
N TRP A 35 2.62 -0.25 10.59
CA TRP A 35 3.31 -1.52 10.76
C TRP A 35 2.64 -2.58 9.88
N VAL A 36 3.44 -3.35 9.17
CA VAL A 36 2.98 -4.42 8.27
C VAL A 36 3.78 -5.69 8.53
N GLY A 37 3.27 -6.83 8.07
CA GLY A 37 4.00 -8.09 8.12
C GLY A 37 5.17 -8.13 7.13
N LEU A 38 6.04 -9.13 7.31
CA LEU A 38 7.24 -9.31 6.50
C LEU A 38 6.91 -9.55 5.01
N PHE A 39 5.87 -10.31 4.73
CA PHE A 39 5.49 -10.65 3.36
C PHE A 39 4.90 -9.44 2.62
N GLU A 40 4.10 -8.63 3.30
CA GLU A 40 3.55 -7.38 2.78
C GLU A 40 4.67 -6.37 2.53
N ALA A 41 5.59 -6.22 3.48
CA ALA A 41 6.76 -5.38 3.33
C ALA A 41 7.62 -5.76 2.12
N ASN A 42 7.87 -7.06 1.94
CA ASN A 42 8.64 -7.56 0.80
C ASN A 42 7.93 -7.28 -0.54
N ALA A 43 6.62 -7.49 -0.61
CA ALA A 43 5.85 -7.18 -1.82
C ALA A 43 5.90 -5.68 -2.17
N ILE A 44 5.82 -4.80 -1.17
CA ILE A 44 5.95 -3.35 -1.36
C ILE A 44 7.38 -2.97 -1.77
N ALA A 45 8.40 -3.56 -1.15
CA ALA A 45 9.80 -3.30 -1.46
C ALA A 45 10.13 -3.60 -2.93
N LEU A 46 9.69 -4.77 -3.41
CA LEU A 46 9.89 -5.17 -4.81
C LEU A 46 9.29 -4.15 -5.79
N GLU A 47 8.08 -3.65 -5.51
CA GLU A 47 7.42 -2.64 -6.35
C GLU A 47 8.12 -1.27 -6.28
N LEU A 48 8.52 -0.83 -5.08
CA LEU A 48 9.27 0.44 -4.91
C LEU A 48 10.63 0.41 -5.64
N GLU A 49 11.30 -0.73 -5.61
CA GLU A 49 12.56 -0.96 -6.32
C GLU A 49 12.36 -1.29 -7.82
N LYS A 50 11.10 -1.41 -8.27
CA LYS A 50 10.70 -1.76 -9.64
C LYS A 50 11.33 -3.08 -10.12
N ILE A 51 11.44 -4.04 -9.22
CA ILE A 51 11.99 -5.37 -9.52
C ILE A 51 10.91 -6.21 -10.19
N THR A 52 11.15 -6.59 -11.44
CA THR A 52 10.28 -7.52 -12.16
C THR A 52 10.58 -8.97 -11.77
N THR A 53 9.56 -9.71 -11.34
CA THR A 53 9.67 -11.14 -11.04
C THR A 53 9.40 -11.99 -12.29
N ALA A 54 9.96 -13.21 -12.33
CA ALA A 54 9.76 -14.13 -13.47
C ALA A 54 8.32 -14.67 -13.58
N ARG A 55 7.55 -14.60 -12.49
CA ARG A 55 6.16 -15.05 -12.41
C ARG A 55 5.33 -13.96 -11.72
N PRO A 56 4.06 -13.74 -12.14
CA PRO A 56 3.19 -12.78 -11.49
C PRO A 56 3.03 -13.08 -9.99
N MET A 57 3.20 -12.07 -9.16
CA MET A 57 2.95 -12.13 -7.72
C MET A 57 1.46 -11.92 -7.43
N THR A 58 1.04 -12.07 -6.17
CA THR A 58 -0.37 -11.92 -5.78
C THR A 58 -0.97 -10.57 -6.19
N HIS A 59 -0.22 -9.48 -6.03
CA HIS A 59 -0.69 -8.14 -6.42
C HIS A 59 -0.78 -7.99 -7.94
N ASP A 60 0.14 -8.58 -8.71
CA ASP A 60 0.07 -8.61 -10.17
C ASP A 60 -1.15 -9.41 -10.64
N LEU A 61 -1.41 -10.56 -10.00
CA LEU A 61 -2.59 -11.37 -10.29
C LEU A 61 -3.88 -10.60 -10.01
N ILE A 62 -3.97 -9.89 -8.88
CA ILE A 62 -5.12 -9.03 -8.56
C ILE A 62 -5.29 -7.93 -9.62
N LYS A 63 -4.19 -7.27 -10.02
CA LYS A 63 -4.22 -6.27 -11.08
C LYS A 63 -4.74 -6.86 -12.39
N ASN A 64 -4.24 -8.02 -12.80
CA ASN A 64 -4.68 -8.70 -14.02
C ASN A 64 -6.17 -9.10 -13.97
N ILE A 65 -6.66 -9.53 -12.79
CA ILE A 65 -8.10 -9.81 -12.59
C ILE A 65 -8.92 -8.54 -12.77
N LEU A 66 -8.50 -7.43 -12.17
CA LEU A 66 -9.21 -6.15 -12.31
C LEU A 66 -9.21 -5.68 -13.76
N GLU A 67 -8.06 -5.72 -14.45
CA GLU A 67 -7.96 -5.37 -15.86
C GLU A 67 -8.85 -6.25 -16.76
N SER A 68 -8.93 -7.56 -16.47
CA SER A 68 -9.81 -8.49 -17.20
C SER A 68 -11.30 -8.20 -17.00
N LEU A 69 -11.66 -7.53 -15.90
CA LEU A 69 -13.03 -7.08 -15.59
C LEU A 69 -13.29 -5.63 -16.04
N ASP A 70 -12.37 -5.06 -16.81
CA ASP A 70 -12.35 -3.63 -17.18
C ASP A 70 -12.44 -2.71 -15.95
N ALA A 71 -11.83 -3.11 -14.84
CA ALA A 71 -11.84 -2.38 -13.58
C ALA A 71 -10.46 -1.74 -13.31
N ARG A 72 -10.48 -0.54 -12.71
CA ARG A 72 -9.26 0.14 -12.26
C ARG A 72 -9.34 0.58 -10.81
N VAL A 73 -8.21 0.50 -10.10
CA VAL A 73 -8.06 1.12 -8.78
C VAL A 73 -7.97 2.63 -8.95
N VAL A 74 -8.92 3.37 -8.37
CA VAL A 74 -8.94 4.84 -8.40
C VAL A 74 -8.15 5.43 -7.24
N LYS A 75 -8.34 4.86 -6.04
CA LYS A 75 -7.65 5.27 -4.82
C LYS A 75 -7.81 4.22 -3.72
N VAL A 76 -6.90 4.26 -2.76
CA VAL A 76 -7.01 3.56 -1.48
C VAL A 76 -7.23 4.60 -0.39
N VAL A 77 -8.21 4.39 0.48
CA VAL A 77 -8.53 5.30 1.58
C VAL A 77 -8.37 4.58 2.90
N VAL A 78 -7.37 4.95 3.69
CA VAL A 78 -7.26 4.54 5.10
C VAL A 78 -8.16 5.48 5.93
N ASN A 79 -9.23 4.96 6.52
CA ASN A 79 -10.28 5.79 7.14
C ASN A 79 -10.58 5.46 8.60
N ASP A 80 -10.07 4.36 9.14
CA ASP A 80 -10.35 3.95 10.51
C ASP A 80 -9.15 3.29 11.17
N LEU A 81 -9.09 3.37 12.50
CA LEU A 81 -8.09 2.73 13.35
C LEU A 81 -8.80 2.15 14.57
N ARG A 82 -8.82 0.83 14.70
CA ARG A 82 -9.44 0.14 15.84
C ARG A 82 -8.44 -0.85 16.40
N GLU A 83 -8.20 -0.80 17.70
CA GLU A 83 -7.31 -1.76 18.38
C GLU A 83 -5.95 -1.90 17.66
N ASN A 84 -5.34 -0.77 17.31
CA ASN A 84 -4.07 -0.68 16.56
C ASN A 84 -4.09 -1.28 15.14
N THR A 85 -5.27 -1.53 14.56
CA THR A 85 -5.43 -2.03 13.20
C THR A 85 -6.02 -0.95 12.30
N PHE A 86 -5.28 -0.58 11.26
CA PHE A 86 -5.77 0.32 10.21
C PHE A 86 -6.76 -0.40 9.29
N TYR A 87 -7.87 0.26 8.99
CA TYR A 87 -8.82 -0.20 7.98
C TYR A 87 -8.74 0.71 6.75
N ALA A 88 -8.76 0.08 5.59
CA ALA A 88 -8.70 0.76 4.31
C ALA A 88 -9.80 0.27 3.37
N VAL A 89 -10.24 1.18 2.51
CA VAL A 89 -11.21 0.91 1.44
C VAL A 89 -10.53 1.11 0.10
N LEU A 90 -10.59 0.09 -0.74
CA LEU A 90 -10.15 0.15 -2.14
C LEU A 90 -11.31 0.66 -3.00
N HIS A 91 -11.15 1.84 -3.59
CA HIS A 91 -12.15 2.38 -4.51
C HIS A 91 -11.82 1.93 -5.94
N LEU A 92 -12.70 1.11 -6.50
CA LEU A 92 -12.62 0.64 -7.87
C LEU A 92 -13.57 1.43 -8.75
N GLN A 93 -13.16 1.69 -9.98
CA GLN A 93 -14.05 2.12 -11.05
C GLN A 93 -14.14 0.98 -12.06
N LEU A 94 -15.36 0.50 -12.30
CA LEU A 94 -15.66 -0.41 -13.39
C LEU A 94 -15.78 0.39 -14.70
N GLY A 95 -15.35 -0.25 -15.79
CA GLY A 95 -15.56 0.21 -17.15
C GLY A 95 -17.03 0.43 -17.44
N SER A 96 -17.29 1.36 -18.35
CA SER A 96 -18.64 1.66 -18.87
C SER A 96 -18.94 0.81 -20.09
#